data_AF-A0A413B1V8-F1
#
_entry.id   AF-A0A413B1V8-F1
#
_cell.length_a   1.000
_cell.length_b   1.000
_cell.length_c   1.000
_cell.angle_alpha   90.00
_cell.angle_beta   90.00
_cell.angle_gamma   90.00
#
_symmetry.space_group_name_H-M   'P 1'
#
loop_
_entity.id
_entity.type
_entity.pdbx_description
1 polymer ?
#
loop_
_entity_poly.entity_id
_entity_poly.type
_entity_poly.pdbx_seq_one_letter_code
_entity_poly.pdbx_strand_id
1 'polypeptide(L)'
;MDIFKKYVETQFLLNIKGKNYKARLKPVFYKYFVDTCKEAIFDISAKTLVYLINECRQELIGNSAYDRYDYFNDILVKSQYQAYIMDRFPVLKSKIERAIIDRFSFSVDVQEHLNNDIEELRKKFRVLGECVKLTEMNSDRHQHGKTVLCLEFEQGKIIYKPRSLESDIIWNNLIDYLNKKSKVHLRGIHTLNCQTHGWQEFINATQCENTDEIKQVYKRIGALLNMAYLCGVTDIHMENLIIDRDMPYITDLETLFDYGKSGVTAIDQWILNYVLVTQMLPVLSGSKMVKKGCDMAAITGGAGGIKIKKEVIKNPYTDQMQFVYEEIQYKKVKNIARYKGQYVDPRDYTEEIKEGFSFQYSVVTFNIL
;
A
#
# COMPACT_ATOMS: atom_id res chain seq x y z
N MET A 1 -13.34 2.95 -12.83
CA MET A 1 -13.91 4.24 -13.28
C MET A 1 -13.83 4.25 -14.80
N ASP A 2 -14.94 4.44 -15.52
CA ASP A 2 -14.99 4.28 -17.01
C ASP A 2 -14.66 5.56 -17.80
N ILE A 3 -13.96 6.53 -17.20
CA ILE A 3 -13.60 7.79 -17.88
C ILE A 3 -12.52 7.50 -18.94
N PHE A 4 -12.69 8.08 -20.14
CA PHE A 4 -11.83 7.84 -21.32
C PHE A 4 -11.57 6.36 -21.65
N LYS A 5 -12.52 5.48 -21.30
CA LYS A 5 -12.38 4.01 -21.46
C LYS A 5 -11.95 3.60 -22.87
N LYS A 6 -12.58 4.18 -23.90
CA LYS A 6 -12.27 3.88 -25.31
C LYS A 6 -10.79 4.14 -25.62
N TYR A 7 -10.25 5.29 -25.20
CA TYR A 7 -8.84 5.62 -25.36
C TYR A 7 -7.93 4.64 -24.62
N VAL A 8 -8.24 4.34 -23.35
CA VAL A 8 -7.44 3.43 -22.52
C VAL A 8 -7.36 2.04 -23.14
N GLU A 9 -8.49 1.52 -23.64
CA GLU A 9 -8.55 0.22 -24.30
C GLU A 9 -7.81 0.21 -25.63
N THR A 10 -7.99 1.24 -26.47
CA THR A 10 -7.24 1.39 -27.72
C THR A 10 -5.74 1.47 -27.45
N GLN A 11 -5.31 2.28 -26.49
CA GLN A 11 -3.90 2.41 -26.13
C GLN A 11 -3.30 1.09 -25.65
N PHE A 12 -4.00 0.37 -24.78
CA PHE A 12 -3.56 -0.94 -24.34
C PHE A 12 -3.38 -1.90 -25.53
N LEU A 13 -4.40 -2.03 -26.39
CA LEU A 13 -4.36 -2.92 -27.55
C LEU A 13 -3.25 -2.57 -28.54
N LEU A 14 -3.04 -1.29 -28.83
CA LEU A 14 -1.95 -0.83 -29.70
C LEU A 14 -0.58 -1.23 -29.14
N ASN A 15 -0.39 -1.07 -27.84
CA ASN A 15 0.89 -1.34 -27.18
C ASN A 15 1.20 -2.83 -26.97
N ILE A 16 0.19 -3.71 -27.01
CA ILE A 16 0.39 -5.16 -26.93
C ILE A 16 0.31 -5.86 -28.28
N LYS A 17 -0.05 -5.15 -29.36
CA LYS A 17 -0.17 -5.72 -30.70
C LYS A 17 1.14 -6.36 -31.13
N GLY A 18 1.06 -7.61 -31.61
CA GLY A 18 2.24 -8.39 -32.01
C GLY A 18 3.09 -8.93 -30.85
N LYS A 19 2.72 -8.66 -29.59
CA LYS A 19 3.42 -9.17 -28.40
C LYS A 19 2.72 -10.42 -27.88
N ASN A 20 3.50 -11.43 -27.51
CA ASN A 20 2.97 -12.71 -27.03
C ASN A 20 2.70 -12.74 -25.50
N TYR A 21 2.22 -11.64 -24.92
CA TYR A 21 2.05 -11.53 -23.47
C TYR A 21 1.03 -12.55 -22.92
N LYS A 22 -0.07 -12.78 -23.64
CA LYS A 22 -1.13 -13.70 -23.22
C LYS A 22 -0.66 -15.15 -23.10
N ALA A 23 0.25 -15.61 -23.96
CA ALA A 23 0.76 -16.98 -23.88
C ALA A 23 1.78 -17.19 -22.75
N ARG A 24 2.33 -16.11 -22.18
CA ARG A 24 3.35 -16.17 -21.12
C ARG A 24 2.78 -16.12 -19.71
N LEU A 25 1.50 -15.76 -19.56
CA LEU A 25 0.85 -15.61 -18.27
C LEU A 25 -0.36 -16.54 -18.17
N LYS A 26 -0.49 -17.23 -17.04
CA LYS A 26 -1.69 -17.94 -16.64
C LYS A 26 -2.88 -16.95 -16.57
N PRO A 27 -4.13 -17.40 -16.76
CA PRO A 27 -5.29 -16.51 -16.89
C PRO A 27 -5.43 -15.46 -15.79
N VAL A 28 -5.19 -15.83 -14.52
CA VAL A 28 -5.30 -14.91 -13.38
C VAL A 28 -4.25 -13.80 -13.42
N PHE A 29 -3.01 -14.13 -13.79
CA PHE A 29 -1.91 -13.17 -13.93
C PHE A 29 -2.09 -12.29 -15.16
N TYR A 30 -2.59 -12.85 -16.27
CA TYR A 30 -2.90 -12.06 -17.46
C TYR A 30 -4.03 -11.06 -17.19
N LYS A 31 -5.06 -11.46 -16.45
CA LYS A 31 -6.14 -10.55 -16.01
C LYS A 31 -5.58 -9.41 -15.16
N TYR A 32 -4.79 -9.74 -14.13
CA TYR A 32 -4.11 -8.74 -13.30
C TYR A 32 -3.23 -7.79 -14.13
N PHE A 33 -2.45 -8.32 -15.07
CA PHE A 33 -1.64 -7.52 -15.98
C PHE A 33 -2.49 -6.52 -16.80
N VAL A 34 -3.60 -6.99 -17.39
CA VAL A 34 -4.50 -6.16 -18.21
C VAL A 34 -5.15 -5.07 -17.35
N ASP A 35 -5.74 -5.44 -16.22
CA ASP A 35 -6.48 -4.52 -15.34
C ASP A 35 -5.55 -3.40 -14.85
N THR A 36 -4.38 -3.79 -14.35
CA THR A 36 -3.42 -2.82 -13.81
C THR A 36 -2.77 -1.96 -14.91
N CYS A 37 -2.58 -2.49 -16.14
CA CYS A 37 -2.13 -1.65 -17.27
C CYS A 37 -3.17 -0.61 -17.69
N LYS A 38 -4.46 -0.97 -17.70
CA LYS A 38 -5.54 -0.02 -18.01
C LYS A 38 -5.60 1.11 -16.99
N GLU A 39 -5.46 0.79 -15.70
CA GLU A 39 -5.35 1.79 -14.63
C GLU A 39 -4.14 2.71 -14.87
N ALA A 40 -2.96 2.14 -15.18
CA ALA A 40 -1.77 2.93 -15.48
C ALA A 40 -1.97 3.90 -16.65
N ILE A 41 -2.53 3.42 -17.75
CA ILE A 41 -2.76 4.23 -18.95
C ILE A 41 -3.70 5.38 -18.61
N PHE A 42 -4.74 5.10 -17.84
CA PHE A 42 -5.64 6.14 -17.36
C PHE A 42 -4.89 7.16 -16.50
N ASP A 43 -4.22 6.74 -15.44
CA ASP A 43 -3.52 7.64 -14.50
C ASP A 43 -2.45 8.50 -15.19
N ILE A 44 -1.71 7.91 -16.12
CA ILE A 44 -0.67 8.58 -16.91
C ILE A 44 -1.28 9.59 -17.90
N SER A 45 -2.44 9.28 -18.48
CA SER A 45 -3.02 10.06 -19.59
C SER A 45 -4.09 11.06 -19.15
N ALA A 46 -4.72 10.88 -17.98
CA ALA A 46 -5.94 11.59 -17.63
C ALA A 46 -5.79 13.11 -17.67
N LYS A 47 -4.68 13.66 -17.14
CA LYS A 47 -4.40 15.12 -17.20
C LYS A 47 -4.23 15.62 -18.63
N THR A 48 -3.54 14.87 -19.47
CA THR A 48 -3.37 15.23 -20.89
C THR A 48 -4.69 15.18 -21.64
N LEU A 49 -5.52 14.17 -21.40
CA LEU A 49 -6.83 14.06 -22.05
C LEU A 49 -7.80 15.14 -21.58
N VAL A 50 -7.77 15.48 -20.29
CA VAL A 50 -8.52 16.63 -19.74
C VAL A 50 -8.03 17.93 -20.35
N TYR A 51 -6.72 18.12 -20.51
CA TYR A 51 -6.18 19.29 -21.21
C TYR A 51 -6.70 19.37 -22.65
N LEU A 52 -6.62 18.27 -23.41
CA LEU A 52 -7.04 18.21 -24.81
C LEU A 52 -8.53 18.50 -25.00
N ILE A 53 -9.41 17.88 -24.20
CA ILE A 53 -10.86 18.13 -24.31
C ILE A 53 -11.22 19.58 -23.96
N ASN A 54 -10.47 20.23 -23.06
CA ASN A 54 -10.63 21.65 -22.75
C ASN A 54 -10.16 22.54 -23.91
N GLU A 55 -9.04 22.17 -24.55
CA GLU A 55 -8.47 22.92 -25.66
C GLU A 55 -9.37 22.89 -26.90
N CYS A 56 -9.84 21.71 -27.31
CA CYS A 56 -10.68 21.57 -28.51
C CYS A 56 -12.18 21.77 -28.23
N ARG A 57 -12.57 22.26 -27.05
CA ARG A 57 -13.98 22.32 -26.60
C ARG A 57 -14.92 22.94 -27.63
N GLN A 58 -14.51 24.02 -28.28
CA GLN A 58 -15.32 24.75 -29.26
C GLN A 58 -15.50 24.00 -30.59
N GLU A 59 -14.68 22.98 -30.84
CA GLU A 59 -14.67 22.17 -32.07
C GLU A 59 -15.45 20.85 -31.89
N LEU A 60 -15.86 20.52 -30.66
CA LEU A 60 -16.59 19.29 -30.35
C LEU A 60 -18.06 19.37 -30.78
N ILE A 61 -18.54 18.31 -31.43
CA ILE A 61 -19.91 18.22 -31.92
C ILE A 61 -20.80 17.59 -30.84
N GLY A 62 -21.91 18.26 -30.49
CA GLY A 62 -22.89 17.74 -29.55
C GLY A 62 -23.79 18.81 -28.95
N ASN A 63 -25.05 18.47 -28.68
CA ASN A 63 -26.05 19.40 -28.15
C ASN A 63 -25.89 19.61 -26.64
N SER A 64 -25.25 18.67 -25.95
CA SER A 64 -24.96 18.73 -24.52
C SER A 64 -23.46 18.55 -24.22
N ALA A 65 -23.07 18.85 -22.98
CA ALA A 65 -21.71 18.61 -22.49
C ALA A 65 -21.31 17.13 -22.51
N TYR A 66 -22.29 16.23 -22.37
CA TYR A 66 -22.11 14.78 -22.48
C TYR A 66 -21.91 14.33 -23.93
N ASP A 67 -22.73 14.84 -24.86
CA ASP A 67 -22.59 14.53 -26.29
C ASP A 67 -21.22 14.93 -26.82
N ARG A 68 -20.71 16.11 -26.40
CA ARG A 68 -19.37 16.58 -26.79
C ARG A 68 -18.26 15.72 -26.21
N TYR A 69 -18.43 15.18 -24.99
CA TYR A 69 -17.49 14.21 -24.41
C TYR A 69 -17.51 12.87 -25.15
N ASP A 70 -18.69 12.38 -25.53
CA ASP A 70 -18.82 11.15 -26.30
C ASP A 70 -18.21 11.30 -27.70
N TYR A 71 -18.44 12.44 -28.36
CA TYR A 71 -17.79 12.80 -29.61
C TYR A 71 -16.26 12.82 -29.47
N PHE A 72 -15.73 13.42 -28.39
CA PHE A 72 -14.30 13.41 -28.10
C PHE A 72 -13.77 11.97 -27.93
N ASN A 73 -14.47 11.10 -27.19
CA ASN A 73 -14.09 9.70 -27.03
C ASN A 73 -14.06 8.92 -28.36
N ASP A 74 -14.96 9.23 -29.28
CA ASP A 74 -14.97 8.63 -30.62
C ASP A 74 -13.82 9.13 -31.50
N ILE A 75 -13.38 10.38 -31.30
CA ILE A 75 -12.17 10.90 -31.94
C ILE A 75 -10.92 10.21 -31.39
N LEU A 76 -10.85 10.00 -30.07
CA LEU A 76 -9.68 9.44 -29.40
C LEU A 76 -9.28 8.08 -29.97
N VAL A 77 -10.20 7.25 -30.48
CA VAL A 77 -9.85 5.92 -31.03
C VAL A 77 -9.36 5.95 -32.48
N LYS A 78 -9.46 7.08 -33.17
CA LYS A 78 -9.03 7.21 -34.58
C LYS A 78 -7.51 7.19 -34.66
N SER A 79 -6.96 6.39 -35.57
CA SER A 79 -5.50 6.21 -35.74
C SER A 79 -4.75 7.53 -35.91
N GLN A 80 -5.29 8.46 -36.70
CA GLN A 80 -4.72 9.79 -36.92
C GLN A 80 -4.63 10.62 -35.62
N TYR A 81 -5.64 10.52 -34.76
CA TYR A 81 -5.66 11.28 -33.50
C TYR A 81 -4.76 10.63 -32.45
N GLN A 82 -4.66 9.29 -32.46
CA GLN A 82 -3.69 8.57 -31.65
C GLN A 82 -2.26 8.96 -32.01
N ALA A 83 -1.92 9.00 -33.31
CA ALA A 83 -0.62 9.47 -33.78
C ALA A 83 -0.36 10.92 -33.34
N TYR A 84 -1.33 11.80 -33.53
CA TYR A 84 -1.25 13.20 -33.10
C TYR A 84 -0.94 13.35 -31.60
N ILE A 85 -1.65 12.64 -30.72
CA ILE A 85 -1.41 12.70 -29.27
C ILE A 85 0.02 12.24 -28.95
N MET A 86 0.48 11.14 -29.57
CA MET A 86 1.80 10.58 -29.30
C MET A 86 2.92 11.49 -29.81
N ASP A 87 2.74 12.15 -30.94
CA ASP A 87 3.71 13.08 -31.52
C ASP A 87 3.75 14.40 -30.73
N ARG A 88 2.59 14.88 -30.26
CA ARG A 88 2.50 16.10 -29.44
C ARG A 88 3.00 15.89 -28.02
N PHE A 89 2.80 14.71 -27.45
CA PHE A 89 3.19 14.36 -26.08
C PHE A 89 4.10 13.12 -26.06
N PRO A 90 5.34 13.22 -26.58
CA PRO A 90 6.23 12.05 -26.70
C PRO A 90 6.60 11.43 -25.35
N VAL A 91 6.65 12.23 -24.27
CA VAL A 91 6.87 11.72 -22.90
C VAL A 91 5.69 10.89 -22.41
N LEU A 92 4.46 11.20 -22.82
CA LEU A 92 3.27 10.41 -22.49
C LEU A 92 3.40 9.00 -23.08
N LYS A 93 3.78 8.93 -24.36
CA LYS A 93 4.03 7.67 -25.07
C LYS A 93 5.02 6.80 -24.32
N SER A 94 6.20 7.34 -24.02
CA SER A 94 7.26 6.59 -23.31
C SER A 94 6.83 6.12 -21.92
N LYS A 95 6.03 6.92 -21.19
CA LYS A 95 5.50 6.53 -19.88
C LYS A 95 4.51 5.37 -19.98
N ILE A 96 3.59 5.40 -20.96
CA ILE A 96 2.63 4.32 -21.21
C ILE A 96 3.37 3.03 -21.59
N GLU A 97 4.28 3.10 -22.56
CA GLU A 97 5.06 1.96 -23.03
C GLU A 97 5.85 1.32 -21.88
N ARG A 98 6.53 2.14 -21.08
CA ARG A 98 7.30 1.68 -19.92
C ARG A 98 6.40 1.05 -18.86
N ALA A 99 5.28 1.68 -18.53
CA ALA A 99 4.35 1.12 -17.54
C ALA A 99 3.83 -0.26 -17.95
N ILE A 100 3.54 -0.48 -19.23
CA ILE A 100 3.10 -1.79 -19.74
C ILE A 100 4.22 -2.82 -19.65
N ILE A 101 5.46 -2.45 -20.04
CA ILE A 101 6.62 -3.34 -19.95
C ILE A 101 6.90 -3.73 -18.50
N ASP A 102 6.95 -2.75 -17.60
CA ASP A 102 7.23 -2.94 -16.17
C ASP A 102 6.17 -3.86 -15.53
N ARG A 103 4.88 -3.63 -15.82
CA ARG A 103 3.77 -4.47 -15.31
C ARG A 103 3.79 -5.88 -15.87
N PHE A 104 4.15 -6.03 -17.15
CA PHE A 104 4.29 -7.35 -17.75
C PHE A 104 5.43 -8.13 -17.09
N SER A 105 6.62 -7.54 -16.99
CA SER A 105 7.78 -8.15 -16.34
C SER A 105 7.47 -8.52 -14.89
N PHE A 106 6.86 -7.60 -14.14
CA PHE A 106 6.46 -7.88 -12.76
C PHE A 106 5.46 -9.04 -12.66
N SER A 107 4.48 -9.12 -13.57
CA SER A 107 3.52 -10.23 -13.59
C SER A 107 4.17 -11.58 -13.89
N VAL A 108 5.19 -11.59 -14.76
CA VAL A 108 6.01 -12.77 -15.05
C VAL A 108 6.80 -13.17 -13.81
N ASP A 109 7.50 -12.23 -13.18
CA ASP A 109 8.29 -12.48 -11.96
C ASP A 109 7.42 -13.09 -10.86
N VAL A 110 6.26 -12.50 -10.56
CA VAL A 110 5.37 -13.03 -9.49
C VAL A 110 4.88 -14.44 -9.83
N GLN A 111 4.55 -14.71 -11.10
CA GLN A 111 4.13 -16.04 -11.52
C GLN A 111 5.25 -17.08 -11.40
N GLU A 112 6.47 -16.73 -11.80
CA GLU A 112 7.63 -17.61 -11.71
C GLU A 112 8.00 -17.89 -10.25
N HIS A 113 8.05 -16.86 -9.40
CA HIS A 113 8.23 -17.02 -7.95
C HIS A 113 7.14 -17.92 -7.36
N LEU A 114 5.87 -17.68 -7.70
CA LEU A 114 4.78 -18.52 -7.21
C LEU A 114 4.97 -19.98 -7.61
N ASN A 115 5.28 -20.25 -8.89
CA ASN A 115 5.45 -21.61 -9.37
C ASN A 115 6.64 -22.32 -8.69
N ASN A 116 7.72 -21.60 -8.41
CA ASN A 116 8.91 -22.15 -7.75
C ASN A 116 8.67 -22.46 -6.27
N ASP A 117 7.87 -21.63 -5.59
CA ASP A 117 7.70 -21.72 -4.15
C ASP A 117 6.44 -22.47 -3.70
N ILE A 118 5.53 -22.80 -4.63
CA ILE A 118 4.15 -23.25 -4.32
C ILE A 118 4.08 -24.41 -3.31
N GLU A 119 4.99 -25.37 -3.36
CA GLU A 119 5.00 -26.52 -2.46
C GLU A 119 5.34 -26.11 -1.01
N GLU A 120 6.32 -25.22 -0.83
CA GLU A 120 6.62 -24.65 0.48
C GLU A 120 5.49 -23.74 0.97
N LEU A 121 4.83 -23.01 0.07
CA LEU A 121 3.67 -22.18 0.43
C LEU A 121 2.50 -23.02 0.94
N ARG A 122 2.19 -24.13 0.25
CA ARG A 122 1.16 -25.10 0.66
C ARG A 122 1.46 -25.68 2.03
N LYS A 123 2.72 -26.06 2.27
CA LYS A 123 3.17 -26.65 3.53
C LYS A 123 3.14 -25.67 4.70
N LYS A 124 3.64 -24.45 4.51
CA LYS A 124 3.82 -23.46 5.60
C LYS A 124 2.57 -22.62 5.87
N PHE A 125 1.86 -22.22 4.82
CA PHE A 125 0.76 -21.26 4.91
C PHE A 125 -0.62 -21.87 4.63
N ARG A 126 -0.68 -23.17 4.26
CA ARG A 126 -1.93 -23.89 3.95
C ARG A 126 -2.77 -23.20 2.88
N VAL A 127 -2.12 -22.58 1.90
CA VAL A 127 -2.79 -22.07 0.70
C VAL A 127 -3.04 -23.21 -0.28
N LEU A 128 -4.30 -23.57 -0.52
CA LEU A 128 -4.69 -24.73 -1.33
C LEU A 128 -5.50 -24.34 -2.56
N GLY A 129 -5.42 -25.18 -3.59
CA GLY A 129 -6.05 -24.93 -4.88
C GLY A 129 -5.24 -24.00 -5.78
N GLU A 130 -5.90 -23.48 -6.81
CA GLU A 130 -5.32 -22.50 -7.73
C GLU A 130 -5.40 -21.08 -7.17
N CYS A 131 -4.48 -20.22 -7.60
CA CYS A 131 -4.57 -18.79 -7.34
C CYS A 131 -5.71 -18.20 -8.19
N VAL A 132 -6.71 -17.58 -7.54
CA VAL A 132 -7.92 -17.08 -8.21
C VAL A 132 -7.91 -15.57 -8.38
N LYS A 133 -7.09 -14.84 -7.61
CA LYS A 133 -7.05 -13.38 -7.67
C LYS A 133 -5.75 -12.80 -7.11
N LEU A 134 -5.26 -11.76 -7.78
CA LEU A 134 -4.18 -10.89 -7.28
C LEU A 134 -4.79 -9.54 -6.95
N THR A 135 -4.45 -8.99 -5.78
CA THR A 135 -4.86 -7.64 -5.36
C THR A 135 -3.63 -6.88 -4.90
N GLU A 136 -3.43 -5.67 -5.40
CA GLU A 136 -2.37 -4.81 -4.86
C GLU A 136 -2.73 -4.34 -3.46
N MET A 137 -1.78 -4.46 -2.55
CA MET A 137 -1.88 -3.85 -1.24
C MET A 137 -1.61 -2.35 -1.38
N ASN A 138 -2.03 -1.54 -0.40
CA ASN A 138 -1.78 -0.09 -0.38
C ASN A 138 -0.28 0.23 -0.19
N SER A 139 0.61 -0.37 -0.96
CA SER A 139 2.02 0.00 -1.04
C SER A 139 2.21 0.83 -2.30
N ASP A 140 3.06 1.85 -2.20
CA ASP A 140 3.50 2.55 -3.39
C ASP A 140 4.25 1.58 -4.32
N ARG A 141 4.10 1.80 -5.64
CA ARG A 141 4.91 1.06 -6.59
C ARG A 141 6.35 1.56 -6.53
N HIS A 142 7.27 0.68 -6.21
CA HIS A 142 8.70 0.95 -6.21
C HIS A 142 9.39 0.26 -7.40
N GLN A 143 10.64 0.64 -7.68
CA GLN A 143 11.58 -0.06 -8.58
C GLN A 143 10.92 -0.75 -9.80
N HIS A 144 10.56 0.02 -10.83
CA HIS A 144 9.97 -0.52 -12.07
C HIS A 144 8.61 -1.22 -11.87
N GLY A 145 7.73 -0.62 -11.07
CA GLY A 145 6.31 -1.03 -10.99
C GLY A 145 6.01 -2.17 -10.02
N LYS A 146 7.01 -2.64 -9.26
CA LYS A 146 6.88 -3.64 -8.20
C LYS A 146 6.04 -3.13 -7.05
N THR A 147 5.20 -3.99 -6.49
CA THR A 147 4.31 -3.66 -5.37
C THR A 147 4.03 -4.90 -4.52
N VAL A 148 3.56 -4.70 -3.30
CA VAL A 148 3.09 -5.80 -2.45
C VAL A 148 1.75 -6.31 -2.98
N LEU A 149 1.59 -7.63 -3.08
CA LEU A 149 0.37 -8.27 -3.57
C LEU A 149 -0.23 -9.18 -2.51
N CYS A 150 -1.55 -9.19 -2.41
CA CYS A 150 -2.30 -10.28 -1.81
C CYS A 150 -2.72 -11.25 -2.92
N LEU A 151 -2.25 -12.49 -2.83
CA LEU A 151 -2.71 -13.59 -3.67
C LEU A 151 -3.79 -14.36 -2.91
N GLU A 152 -4.98 -14.42 -3.50
CA GLU A 152 -6.10 -15.20 -2.99
C GLU A 152 -6.15 -16.54 -3.73
N PHE A 153 -6.15 -17.62 -2.98
CA PHE A 153 -6.34 -18.98 -3.48
C PHE A 153 -7.78 -19.43 -3.25
N GLU A 154 -8.18 -20.56 -3.83
CA GLU A 154 -9.47 -21.19 -3.50
C GLU A 154 -9.63 -21.39 -1.99
N GLN A 155 -8.53 -21.70 -1.30
CA GLN A 155 -8.48 -21.74 0.15
C GLN A 155 -7.24 -21.03 0.67
N GLY A 156 -7.44 -19.90 1.35
CA GLY A 156 -6.38 -19.13 1.98
C GLY A 156 -5.89 -17.93 1.16
N LYS A 157 -5.09 -17.10 1.83
CA LYS A 157 -4.51 -15.88 1.26
C LYS A 157 -3.06 -15.77 1.71
N ILE A 158 -2.23 -15.18 0.86
CA ILE A 158 -0.83 -14.93 1.17
C ILE A 158 -0.40 -13.58 0.62
N ILE A 159 0.52 -12.92 1.33
CA ILE A 159 1.13 -11.66 0.92
C ILE A 159 2.44 -11.96 0.22
N TYR A 160 2.58 -11.50 -1.01
CA TYR A 160 3.82 -11.48 -1.78
C TYR A 160 4.48 -10.11 -1.66
N LYS A 161 5.76 -10.11 -1.29
CA LYS A 161 6.59 -8.90 -1.23
C LYS A 161 7.78 -9.07 -2.19
N PRO A 162 7.97 -8.16 -3.16
CA PRO A 162 9.04 -8.26 -4.16
C PRO A 162 10.38 -7.74 -3.64
N ARG A 163 10.72 -8.09 -2.39
CA ARG A 163 11.98 -7.76 -1.71
C ARG A 163 12.37 -8.87 -0.74
N SER A 164 13.64 -8.87 -0.32
CA SER A 164 14.09 -9.68 0.81
C SER A 164 13.23 -9.43 2.04
N LEU A 165 12.93 -10.50 2.77
CA LEU A 165 12.24 -10.45 4.07
C LEU A 165 13.19 -10.76 5.23
N GLU A 166 14.50 -10.55 5.04
CA GLU A 166 15.49 -10.79 6.09
C GLU A 166 15.21 -9.93 7.34
N SER A 167 14.83 -8.67 7.17
CA SER A 167 14.43 -7.80 8.28
C SER A 167 13.24 -8.37 9.06
N ASP A 168 12.24 -8.91 8.35
CA ASP A 168 11.08 -9.57 8.95
C ASP A 168 11.48 -10.85 9.71
N ILE A 169 12.46 -11.63 9.20
CA ILE A 169 13.02 -12.80 9.89
C ILE A 169 13.76 -12.39 11.17
N ILE A 170 14.62 -11.37 11.11
CA ILE A 170 15.35 -10.85 12.28
C ILE A 170 14.38 -10.35 13.35
N TRP A 171 13.34 -9.62 12.94
CA TRP A 171 12.30 -9.14 13.83
C TRP A 171 11.57 -10.29 14.55
N ASN A 172 11.19 -11.33 13.82
CA ASN A 172 10.55 -12.52 14.40
C ASN A 172 11.47 -13.25 15.39
N ASN A 173 12.75 -13.41 15.06
CA ASN A 173 13.73 -14.02 15.96
C ASN A 173 13.91 -13.19 17.24
N LEU A 174 13.88 -11.86 17.13
CA LEU A 174 13.94 -10.96 18.28
C LEU A 174 12.68 -11.10 19.15
N ILE A 175 11.49 -11.17 18.55
CA ILE A 175 10.23 -11.46 19.26
C ILE A 175 10.35 -12.78 20.03
N ASP A 176 10.80 -13.85 19.39
CA ASP A 176 10.93 -15.17 20.03
C ASP A 176 11.93 -15.16 21.19
N TYR A 177 13.04 -14.43 21.04
CA TYR A 177 14.01 -14.24 22.11
C TYR A 177 13.40 -13.49 23.29
N LEU A 178 12.71 -12.39 23.04
CA LEU A 178 12.13 -11.53 24.07
C LEU A 178 10.95 -12.22 24.78
N ASN A 179 10.15 -13.01 24.06
CA ASN A 179 9.05 -13.79 24.61
C ASN A 179 9.49 -14.79 25.69
N LYS A 180 10.73 -15.27 25.66
CA LYS A 180 11.27 -16.15 26.72
C LYS A 180 11.51 -15.43 28.05
N LYS A 181 11.60 -14.10 28.00
CA LYS A 181 11.96 -13.23 29.13
C LYS A 181 10.84 -12.25 29.50
N SER A 182 9.87 -12.07 28.61
CA SER A 182 8.80 -11.09 28.72
C SER A 182 7.47 -11.74 29.11
N LYS A 183 6.73 -11.11 30.04
CA LYS A 183 5.32 -11.44 30.31
C LYS A 183 4.38 -10.90 29.23
N VAL A 184 4.83 -9.96 28.40
CA VAL A 184 4.08 -9.45 27.25
C VAL A 184 4.45 -10.26 26.03
N HIS A 185 3.61 -11.24 25.70
CA HIS A 185 3.86 -12.11 24.54
C HIS A 185 3.60 -11.36 23.22
N LEU A 186 4.55 -11.38 22.29
CA LEU A 186 4.38 -10.81 20.96
C LEU A 186 4.36 -11.92 19.92
N ARG A 187 3.80 -11.64 18.75
CA ARG A 187 3.86 -12.55 17.60
C ARG A 187 4.35 -11.80 16.38
N GLY A 188 5.32 -12.40 15.72
CA GLY A 188 5.74 -12.02 14.38
C GLY A 188 4.75 -12.52 13.34
N ILE A 189 4.85 -11.98 12.13
CA ILE A 189 4.10 -12.49 10.97
C ILE A 189 4.85 -13.71 10.44
N HIS A 190 4.19 -14.85 10.27
CA HIS A 190 4.82 -16.02 9.63
C HIS A 190 5.35 -15.63 8.25
N THR A 191 6.65 -15.87 8.05
CA THR A 191 7.41 -15.32 6.92
C THR A 191 8.27 -16.39 6.26
N LEU A 192 8.26 -16.41 4.93
CA LEU A 192 9.18 -17.16 4.09
C LEU A 192 10.04 -16.15 3.32
N ASN A 193 11.32 -16.06 3.68
CA ASN A 193 12.29 -15.24 2.95
C ASN A 193 12.90 -16.07 1.81
N CYS A 194 12.70 -15.63 0.56
CA CYS A 194 13.27 -16.22 -0.65
C CYS A 194 14.42 -15.36 -1.21
N GLN A 195 15.09 -14.59 -0.34
CA GLN A 195 16.22 -13.69 -0.62
C GLN A 195 15.88 -12.46 -1.47
N THR A 196 15.35 -12.64 -2.69
CA THR A 196 15.02 -11.53 -3.61
C THR A 196 13.56 -11.10 -3.51
N HIS A 197 12.73 -11.94 -2.92
CA HIS A 197 11.32 -11.75 -2.64
C HIS A 197 10.97 -12.55 -1.39
N GLY A 198 9.71 -12.48 -0.95
CA GLY A 198 9.23 -13.38 0.07
C GLY A 198 7.73 -13.35 0.24
N TRP A 199 7.28 -14.25 1.12
CA TRP A 199 5.88 -14.53 1.35
C TRP A 199 5.55 -14.40 2.83
N GLN A 200 4.41 -13.80 3.14
CA GLN A 200 3.91 -13.64 4.49
C GLN A 200 2.47 -14.12 4.60
N GLU A 201 2.12 -14.66 5.77
CA GLU A 201 0.72 -14.98 6.04
C GLU A 201 -0.16 -13.74 5.93
N PHE A 202 -1.41 -13.95 5.52
CA PHE A 202 -2.40 -12.89 5.52
C PHE A 202 -3.02 -12.73 6.90
N ILE A 203 -2.81 -11.57 7.54
CA ILE A 203 -3.41 -11.24 8.84
C ILE A 203 -4.83 -10.70 8.65
N ASN A 204 -5.81 -11.35 9.28
CA ASN A 204 -7.20 -10.88 9.30
C ASN A 204 -7.36 -9.79 10.37
N ALA A 205 -7.86 -8.60 10.02
CA ALA A 205 -8.06 -7.54 11.01
C ALA A 205 -9.38 -7.76 11.81
N THR A 206 -9.40 -8.75 12.72
CA THR A 206 -10.61 -9.11 13.49
C THR A 206 -10.74 -8.30 14.79
N GLN A 207 -11.96 -8.26 15.33
CA GLN A 207 -12.26 -7.52 16.57
C GLN A 207 -11.90 -8.32 17.82
N CYS A 208 -11.59 -7.62 18.91
CA CYS A 208 -11.50 -8.18 20.25
C CYS A 208 -12.87 -8.72 20.69
N GLU A 209 -12.87 -9.75 21.53
CA GLU A 209 -14.06 -10.41 22.08
C GLU A 209 -14.43 -9.90 23.48
N ASN A 210 -13.48 -9.31 24.21
CA ASN A 210 -13.71 -8.78 25.55
C ASN A 210 -12.75 -7.62 25.86
N THR A 211 -12.98 -6.93 26.97
CA THR A 211 -12.21 -5.76 27.39
C THR A 211 -10.78 -6.09 27.81
N ASP A 212 -10.52 -7.31 28.25
CA ASP A 212 -9.16 -7.72 28.66
C ASP A 212 -8.27 -7.90 27.42
N GLU A 213 -8.82 -8.44 26.32
CA GLU A 213 -8.11 -8.48 25.03
C GLU A 213 -7.73 -7.07 24.57
N ILE A 214 -8.60 -6.07 24.72
CA ILE A 214 -8.29 -4.67 24.38
C ILE A 214 -7.08 -4.16 25.18
N LYS A 215 -7.06 -4.40 26.49
CA LYS A 215 -5.91 -4.05 27.35
C LYS A 215 -4.63 -4.75 26.88
N GLN A 216 -4.72 -6.02 26.50
CA GLN A 216 -3.58 -6.76 25.97
C GLN A 216 -3.09 -6.17 24.65
N VAL A 217 -3.99 -5.77 23.73
CA VAL A 217 -3.61 -5.12 22.46
C VAL A 217 -2.73 -3.91 22.74
N TYR A 218 -3.20 -2.98 23.58
CA TYR A 218 -2.47 -1.73 23.84
C TYR A 218 -1.17 -1.94 24.63
N LYS A 219 -1.14 -2.94 25.52
CA LYS A 219 0.10 -3.38 26.16
C LYS A 219 1.11 -3.96 25.17
N ARG A 220 0.66 -4.81 24.24
CA ARG A 220 1.52 -5.35 23.17
C ARG A 220 1.99 -4.25 22.21
N ILE A 221 1.14 -3.27 21.89
CA ILE A 221 1.53 -2.09 21.13
C ILE A 221 2.65 -1.32 21.83
N GLY A 222 2.56 -1.12 23.14
CA GLY A 222 3.62 -0.52 23.94
C GLY A 222 4.95 -1.28 23.84
N ALA A 223 4.91 -2.61 23.91
CA ALA A 223 6.09 -3.45 23.73
C ALA A 223 6.67 -3.38 22.30
N LEU A 224 5.83 -3.41 21.26
CA LEU A 224 6.27 -3.22 19.87
C LEU A 224 6.88 -1.85 19.64
N LEU A 225 6.31 -0.79 20.24
CA LEU A 225 6.84 0.57 20.19
C LEU A 225 8.26 0.64 20.76
N ASN A 226 8.50 -0.04 21.88
CA ASN A 226 9.82 -0.14 22.48
C ASN A 226 10.81 -0.86 21.56
N MET A 227 10.41 -2.00 20.99
CA MET A 227 11.25 -2.75 20.05
C MET A 227 11.56 -1.93 18.80
N ALA A 228 10.55 -1.27 18.20
CA ALA A 228 10.72 -0.43 17.03
C ALA A 228 11.71 0.71 17.29
N TYR A 229 11.59 1.37 18.44
CA TYR A 229 12.52 2.40 18.87
C TYR A 229 13.96 1.87 19.01
N LEU A 230 14.13 0.76 19.74
CA LEU A 230 15.46 0.19 20.00
C LEU A 230 16.12 -0.40 18.76
N CYS A 231 15.34 -0.82 17.77
CA CYS A 231 15.85 -1.34 16.50
C CYS A 231 15.91 -0.27 15.40
N GLY A 232 15.64 1.00 15.72
CA GLY A 232 15.68 2.09 14.74
C GLY A 232 14.70 1.92 13.58
N VAL A 233 13.56 1.24 13.80
CA VAL A 233 12.52 1.13 12.77
C VAL A 233 11.87 2.49 12.60
N THR A 234 11.79 2.95 11.34
CA THR A 234 11.13 4.19 10.97
C THR A 234 9.91 3.92 10.08
N ASP A 235 9.06 4.92 9.86
CA ASP A 235 7.96 4.83 8.89
C ASP A 235 6.87 3.79 9.20
N ILE A 236 6.60 3.54 10.48
CA ILE A 236 5.44 2.74 10.89
C ILE A 236 4.21 3.67 10.98
N HIS A 237 3.56 3.92 9.85
CA HIS A 237 2.30 4.68 9.78
C HIS A 237 1.07 3.77 9.93
N MET A 238 -0.12 4.37 9.98
CA MET A 238 -1.41 3.70 10.23
C MET A 238 -1.75 2.49 9.34
N GLU A 239 -1.17 2.33 8.15
CA GLU A 239 -1.43 1.14 7.33
C GLU A 239 -0.46 -0.02 7.58
N ASN A 240 0.62 0.24 8.33
CA ASN A 240 1.67 -0.73 8.65
C ASN A 240 1.42 -1.46 9.98
N LEU A 241 0.31 -1.15 10.67
CA LEU A 241 -0.14 -1.84 11.88
C LEU A 241 -1.48 -2.51 11.61
N ILE A 242 -1.55 -3.82 11.86
CA ILE A 242 -2.80 -4.59 11.81
C ILE A 242 -3.06 -5.20 13.19
N ILE A 243 -4.28 -5.07 13.68
CA ILE A 243 -4.71 -5.75 14.92
C ILE A 243 -5.65 -6.90 14.53
N ASP A 244 -5.26 -8.11 14.92
CA ASP A 244 -6.09 -9.32 14.86
C ASP A 244 -6.41 -9.76 16.29
N ARG A 245 -7.66 -9.55 16.72
CA ARG A 245 -8.13 -9.88 18.07
C ARG A 245 -7.27 -9.21 19.15
N ASP A 246 -6.42 -9.95 19.86
CA ASP A 246 -5.54 -9.43 20.92
C ASP A 246 -4.08 -9.20 20.46
N MET A 247 -3.77 -9.40 19.17
CA MET A 247 -2.41 -9.36 18.63
C MET A 247 -2.22 -8.23 17.61
N PRO A 248 -1.36 -7.24 17.91
CA PRO A 248 -0.89 -6.26 16.93
C PRO A 248 0.30 -6.80 16.13
N TYR A 249 0.32 -6.51 14.83
CA TYR A 249 1.36 -6.91 13.87
C TYR A 249 1.88 -5.70 13.10
N ILE A 250 3.21 -5.53 13.06
CA ILE A 250 3.85 -4.58 12.16
C ILE A 250 4.07 -5.28 10.82
N THR A 251 3.45 -4.77 9.76
CA THR A 251 3.46 -5.41 8.45
C THR A 251 4.55 -4.91 7.53
N ASP A 252 5.26 -3.84 7.88
CA ASP A 252 6.40 -3.37 7.11
C ASP A 252 7.60 -3.06 8.00
N LEU A 253 8.73 -3.69 7.67
CA LEU A 253 9.95 -3.73 8.46
C LEU A 253 11.19 -3.48 7.57
N GLU A 254 11.00 -2.89 6.39
CA GLU A 254 12.11 -2.58 5.47
C GLU A 254 13.07 -1.51 6.01
N THR A 255 12.61 -0.72 6.98
CA THR A 255 13.36 0.33 7.67
C THR A 255 14.03 -0.16 8.96
N LEU A 256 14.06 -1.48 9.22
CA LEU A 256 14.75 -2.04 10.38
C LEU A 256 16.24 -1.66 10.37
N PHE A 257 16.72 -1.09 11.48
CA PHE A 257 18.08 -0.55 11.65
C PHE A 257 18.42 0.68 10.78
N ASP A 258 17.41 1.46 10.37
CA ASP A 258 17.61 2.75 9.68
C ASP A 258 18.02 3.85 10.68
N TYR A 259 19.24 3.76 11.22
CA TYR A 259 19.82 4.76 12.11
C TYR A 259 20.38 5.97 11.34
N GLY A 260 19.50 6.70 10.67
CA GLY A 260 19.73 8.08 10.25
C GLY A 260 20.38 8.26 8.87
N LYS A 261 19.78 9.14 8.08
CA LYS A 261 20.34 9.72 6.86
C LYS A 261 21.27 10.89 7.21
N SER A 262 22.34 11.09 6.44
CA SER A 262 23.18 12.29 6.54
C SER A 262 22.41 13.55 6.07
N GLY A 263 22.69 14.71 6.68
CA GLY A 263 22.16 16.00 6.23
C GLY A 263 20.80 16.45 6.81
N VAL A 264 20.40 15.90 7.95
CA VAL A 264 19.15 16.25 8.68
C VAL A 264 19.28 17.52 9.52
N THR A 265 18.16 18.23 9.75
CA THR A 265 18.13 19.44 10.58
C THR A 265 18.26 19.11 12.08
N ALA A 266 18.51 20.10 12.94
CA ALA A 266 18.59 19.90 14.39
C ALA A 266 17.28 19.36 15.01
N ILE A 267 16.11 19.70 14.44
CA ILE A 267 14.80 19.18 14.86
C ILE A 267 14.64 17.73 14.43
N ASP A 268 15.10 17.38 13.23
CA ASP A 268 15.10 16.00 12.76
C ASP A 268 16.04 15.15 13.61
N GLN A 269 17.23 15.66 13.98
CA GLN A 269 18.12 15.01 14.95
C GLN A 269 17.45 14.84 16.32
N TRP A 270 16.65 15.81 16.77
CA TRP A 270 15.87 15.65 17.99
C TRP A 270 14.85 14.52 17.81
N ILE A 271 13.98 14.54 16.80
CA ILE A 271 12.98 13.48 16.57
C ILE A 271 13.64 12.09 16.39
N LEU A 272 14.76 12.01 15.66
CA LEU A 272 15.54 10.78 15.44
C LEU A 272 16.06 10.16 16.75
N ASN A 273 16.26 10.96 17.79
CA ASN A 273 16.76 10.50 19.09
C ASN A 273 15.65 10.09 20.07
N TYR A 274 14.37 10.19 19.69
CA TYR A 274 13.24 9.84 20.56
C TYR A 274 12.34 8.79 19.89
N VAL A 275 11.46 8.20 20.69
CA VAL A 275 10.45 7.21 20.27
C VAL A 275 9.58 7.68 19.10
N LEU A 276 9.46 9.00 18.90
CA LEU A 276 8.71 9.62 17.80
C LEU A 276 9.24 9.27 16.41
N VAL A 277 10.51 8.89 16.27
CA VAL A 277 11.11 8.48 14.99
C VAL A 277 10.40 7.28 14.35
N THR A 278 9.79 6.43 15.18
CA THR A 278 9.06 5.24 14.73
C THR A 278 7.82 5.57 13.91
N GLN A 279 7.28 6.79 14.06
CA GLN A 279 5.97 7.22 13.54
C GLN A 279 4.77 6.42 14.11
N MET A 280 4.98 5.55 15.09
CA MET A 280 3.89 4.85 15.76
C MET A 280 3.06 5.79 16.66
N LEU A 281 3.68 6.85 17.17
CA LEU A 281 3.05 7.89 17.99
C LEU A 281 2.69 9.12 17.15
N PRO A 282 1.64 9.87 17.53
CA PRO A 282 1.27 11.11 16.84
C PRO A 282 2.44 12.10 16.76
N VAL A 283 2.84 12.43 15.54
CA VAL A 283 3.74 13.54 15.25
C VAL A 283 2.99 14.50 14.33
N LEU A 284 3.00 15.79 14.65
CA LEU A 284 2.42 16.84 13.80
C LEU A 284 3.34 17.12 12.59
N SER A 285 3.72 16.09 11.83
CA SER A 285 4.47 16.25 10.59
C SER A 285 3.49 16.42 9.43
N GLY A 286 3.68 17.47 8.62
CA GLY A 286 2.91 17.69 7.39
C GLY A 286 3.78 17.40 6.18
N SER A 287 3.23 16.75 5.16
CA SER A 287 3.84 16.67 3.83
C SER A 287 3.16 17.66 2.87
N LYS A 288 3.64 17.81 1.62
CA LYS A 288 2.94 18.64 0.62
C LYS A 288 1.51 18.17 0.33
N MET A 289 1.23 16.87 0.53
CA MET A 289 -0.07 16.24 0.26
C MET A 289 -0.96 16.13 1.51
N VAL A 290 -0.33 16.06 2.69
CA VAL A 290 -0.99 15.92 3.98
C VAL A 290 -0.86 17.25 4.73
N LYS A 291 -1.99 17.94 4.95
CA LYS A 291 -2.01 19.25 5.65
C LYS A 291 -1.23 19.14 6.96
N LYS A 292 -0.41 20.16 7.28
CA LYS A 292 0.26 20.28 8.59
C LYS A 292 -0.75 19.94 9.72
N GLY A 293 -0.40 18.95 10.54
CA GLY A 293 -1.21 18.51 11.69
C GLY A 293 -2.19 17.36 11.43
N CYS A 294 -2.02 16.57 10.37
CA CYS A 294 -2.75 15.31 10.21
C CYS A 294 -2.02 14.18 10.92
N ASP A 295 -2.74 13.44 11.74
CA ASP A 295 -2.19 12.31 12.49
C ASP A 295 -2.21 11.03 11.65
N MET A 296 -1.05 10.65 11.11
CA MET A 296 -0.82 9.40 10.35
C MET A 296 -0.27 8.27 11.23
N ALA A 297 -0.19 8.47 12.55
CA ALA A 297 0.54 7.56 13.41
C ALA A 297 -0.11 6.19 13.51
N ALA A 298 0.73 5.15 13.68
CA ALA A 298 0.25 3.77 13.73
C ALA A 298 -0.83 3.54 14.79
N ILE A 299 -0.67 4.10 15.99
CA ILE A 299 -1.51 3.73 17.13
C ILE A 299 -2.85 4.45 17.10
N THR A 300 -2.87 5.72 16.71
CA THR A 300 -4.05 6.58 16.75
C THR A 300 -4.81 6.63 15.43
N GLY A 301 -4.18 6.32 14.31
CA GLY A 301 -4.83 6.18 13.00
C GLY A 301 -5.62 7.41 12.55
N GLY A 302 -5.26 8.59 13.06
CA GLY A 302 -6.04 9.80 12.89
C GLY A 302 -7.47 9.67 13.43
N ALA A 303 -7.65 9.19 14.67
CA ALA A 303 -8.95 9.11 15.34
C ALA A 303 -9.73 10.43 15.19
N GLY A 304 -10.74 10.42 14.29
CA GLY A 304 -11.44 11.61 13.78
C GLY A 304 -11.53 11.67 12.24
N GLY A 305 -10.76 10.86 11.54
CA GLY A 305 -10.61 10.86 10.09
C GLY A 305 -9.61 11.92 9.63
N ILE A 306 -8.71 11.54 8.73
CA ILE A 306 -7.70 12.46 8.21
C ILE A 306 -8.31 13.23 7.05
N LYS A 307 -8.27 14.57 7.13
CA LYS A 307 -8.63 15.43 6.01
C LYS A 307 -7.44 15.54 5.07
N ILE A 308 -7.49 14.79 3.97
CA ILE A 308 -6.48 14.87 2.91
C ILE A 308 -7.02 15.72 1.76
N LYS A 309 -6.17 16.57 1.19
CA LYS A 309 -6.48 17.24 -0.07
C LYS A 309 -6.19 16.25 -1.19
N LYS A 310 -7.24 15.70 -1.79
CA LYS A 310 -7.12 14.78 -2.93
C LYS A 310 -7.48 15.53 -4.20
N GLU A 311 -6.68 15.33 -5.23
CA GLU A 311 -7.03 15.76 -6.58
C GLU A 311 -8.12 14.83 -7.13
N VAL A 312 -9.24 15.41 -7.55
CA VAL A 312 -10.41 14.70 -8.07
C VAL A 312 -10.87 15.30 -9.39
N ILE A 313 -11.57 14.49 -10.19
CA ILE A 313 -12.16 14.93 -11.45
C ILE A 313 -13.55 15.49 -11.18
N LYS A 314 -13.75 16.78 -11.46
CA LYS A 314 -15.06 17.44 -11.44
C LYS A 314 -15.71 17.38 -12.82
N ASN A 315 -17.05 17.27 -12.84
CA ASN A 315 -17.86 17.10 -14.05
C ASN A 315 -17.38 15.92 -14.93
N PRO A 316 -17.24 14.71 -14.36
CA PRO A 316 -16.80 13.56 -15.14
C PRO A 316 -17.79 13.29 -16.28
N TYR A 317 -17.30 12.68 -17.37
CA TYR A 317 -18.10 12.37 -18.57
C TYR A 317 -18.65 13.59 -19.32
N THR A 318 -18.01 14.76 -19.17
CA THR A 318 -18.40 15.99 -19.89
C THR A 318 -17.18 16.68 -20.52
N ASP A 319 -17.41 17.56 -21.49
CA ASP A 319 -16.39 18.47 -22.04
C ASP A 319 -15.95 19.58 -21.06
N GLN A 320 -16.62 19.68 -19.90
CA GLN A 320 -16.32 20.59 -18.79
C GLN A 320 -15.47 19.94 -17.69
N MET A 321 -14.91 18.76 -18.00
CA MET A 321 -14.08 17.99 -17.07
C MET A 321 -12.84 18.79 -16.66
N GLN A 322 -12.52 18.75 -15.36
CA GLN A 322 -11.35 19.44 -14.80
C GLN A 322 -10.85 18.72 -13.55
N PHE A 323 -9.55 18.87 -13.27
CA PHE A 323 -8.97 18.44 -12.00
C PHE A 323 -9.12 19.56 -10.97
N VAL A 324 -9.68 19.23 -9.82
CA VAL A 324 -9.81 20.14 -8.66
C VAL A 324 -9.29 19.43 -7.42
N TYR A 325 -8.89 20.21 -6.41
CA TYR A 325 -8.56 19.66 -5.10
C TYR A 325 -9.78 19.73 -4.20
N GLU A 326 -10.17 18.58 -3.66
CA GLU A 326 -11.23 18.48 -2.64
C GLU A 326 -10.65 17.94 -1.34
N GLU A 327 -11.17 18.43 -0.20
CA GLU A 327 -10.87 17.85 1.10
C GLU A 327 -11.75 16.61 1.29
N ILE A 328 -11.13 15.44 1.36
CA ILE A 328 -11.83 14.18 1.64
C ILE A 328 -11.46 13.64 3.02
N GLN A 329 -12.41 12.99 3.67
CA GLN A 329 -12.16 12.29 4.92
C GLN A 329 -11.68 10.87 4.61
N TYR A 330 -10.41 10.59 4.90
CA TYR A 330 -9.84 9.26 4.75
C TYR A 330 -10.17 8.41 5.98
N LYS A 331 -10.81 7.25 5.74
CA LYS A 331 -11.29 6.33 6.80
C LYS A 331 -10.94 4.89 6.45
N LYS A 332 -9.68 4.50 6.66
CA LYS A 332 -9.26 3.09 6.60
C LYS A 332 -8.43 2.81 7.85
N VAL A 333 -9.01 2.07 8.80
CA VAL A 333 -8.41 1.82 10.11
C VAL A 333 -8.43 0.32 10.40
N LYS A 334 -7.27 -0.33 10.18
CA LYS A 334 -6.96 -1.72 10.60
C LYS A 334 -6.03 -1.77 11.82
N ASN A 335 -5.49 -0.62 12.18
CA ASN A 335 -4.47 -0.36 13.18
C ASN A 335 -5.05 0.04 14.54
N ILE A 336 -6.38 0.16 14.65
CA ILE A 336 -7.09 0.48 15.90
C ILE A 336 -7.92 -0.73 16.32
N ALA A 337 -7.81 -1.10 17.59
CA ALA A 337 -8.57 -2.21 18.16
C ALA A 337 -10.07 -1.98 17.98
N ARG A 338 -10.80 -3.08 17.72
CA ARG A 338 -12.26 -3.03 17.57
C ARG A 338 -12.90 -3.90 18.62
N TYR A 339 -14.00 -3.43 19.19
CA TYR A 339 -14.81 -4.19 20.14
C TYR A 339 -16.29 -3.88 19.91
N LYS A 340 -17.13 -4.93 19.81
CA LYS A 340 -18.57 -4.81 19.49
C LYS A 340 -18.84 -3.90 18.28
N GLY A 341 -18.01 -4.05 17.24
CA GLY A 341 -18.10 -3.28 16.00
C GLY A 341 -17.60 -1.82 16.07
N GLN A 342 -17.22 -1.32 17.25
CA GLN A 342 -16.72 0.04 17.45
C GLN A 342 -15.20 0.08 17.54
N TYR A 343 -14.58 1.18 17.08
CA TYR A 343 -13.17 1.43 17.31
C TYR A 343 -12.94 1.88 18.75
N VAL A 344 -11.92 1.32 19.38
CA VAL A 344 -11.50 1.70 20.73
C VAL A 344 -10.50 2.84 20.63
N ASP A 345 -10.68 3.88 21.43
CA ASP A 345 -9.75 5.00 21.45
C ASP A 345 -8.45 4.59 22.20
N PRO A 346 -7.28 4.62 21.56
CA PRO A 346 -6.01 4.32 22.23
C PRO A 346 -5.71 5.23 23.42
N ARG A 347 -6.31 6.43 23.48
CA ARG A 347 -6.15 7.39 24.58
C ARG A 347 -6.76 6.88 25.88
N ASP A 348 -7.74 5.98 25.80
CA ASP A 348 -8.33 5.36 26.99
C ASP A 348 -7.41 4.28 27.61
N TYR A 349 -6.32 3.92 26.91
CA TYR A 349 -5.40 2.82 27.28
C TYR A 349 -3.94 3.27 27.32
N THR A 350 -3.68 4.55 27.63
CA THR A 350 -2.31 5.08 27.69
C THR A 350 -1.45 4.41 28.75
N GLU A 351 -2.06 3.97 29.86
CA GLU A 351 -1.33 3.29 30.93
C GLU A 351 -0.88 1.88 30.50
N GLU A 352 -1.71 1.14 29.78
CA GLU A 352 -1.34 -0.14 29.18
C GLU A 352 -0.20 0.01 28.17
N ILE A 353 -0.24 1.05 27.32
CA ILE A 353 0.85 1.36 26.36
C ILE A 353 2.15 1.63 27.11
N LYS A 354 2.13 2.48 28.14
CA LYS A 354 3.31 2.78 28.97
C LYS A 354 3.82 1.51 29.66
N GLU A 355 2.93 0.73 30.27
CA GLU A 355 3.28 -0.51 30.95
C GLU A 355 3.99 -1.48 29.99
N GLY A 356 3.43 -1.68 28.80
CA GLY A 356 4.04 -2.51 27.75
C GLY A 356 5.42 -2.03 27.33
N PHE A 357 5.56 -0.73 27.08
CA PHE A 357 6.84 -0.12 26.70
C PHE A 357 7.89 -0.28 27.78
N SER A 358 7.59 0.12 29.02
CA SER A 358 8.52 0.09 30.15
C SER A 358 8.92 -1.34 30.51
N PHE A 359 7.98 -2.27 30.45
CA PHE A 359 8.29 -3.67 30.72
C PHE A 359 9.25 -4.23 29.66
N GLN A 360 8.97 -3.99 28.38
CA GLN A 360 9.85 -4.43 27.30
C GLN A 360 11.25 -3.79 27.38
N TYR A 361 11.31 -2.50 27.70
CA TYR A 361 12.57 -1.79 27.95
C TYR A 361 13.38 -2.45 29.07
N SER A 362 12.72 -2.77 30.19
CA SER A 362 13.37 -3.43 31.33
C SER A 362 13.94 -4.81 30.97
N VAL A 363 13.19 -5.61 30.18
CA VAL A 363 13.66 -6.91 29.70
C VAL A 363 14.93 -6.75 28.89
N VAL A 364 15.03 -5.73 28.05
CA VAL A 364 16.23 -5.46 27.26
C VAL A 364 17.38 -4.98 28.14
N THR A 365 17.17 -4.00 29.02
CA THR A 365 18.24 -3.41 29.83
C THR A 365 18.80 -4.35 30.91
N PHE A 366 17.96 -5.19 31.53
CA PHE A 366 18.39 -6.12 32.58
C PHE A 366 19.07 -7.39 32.05
N ASN A 367 19.06 -7.62 30.73
CA ASN A 367 19.64 -8.80 30.10
C ASN A 367 20.83 -8.47 29.17
N ILE A 368 21.27 -7.21 29.13
CA ILE A 368 22.43 -6.72 28.35
C ILE A 368 23.67 -6.49 29.25
N LEU A 369 23.56 -6.72 30.56
CA LEU A 369 24.70 -6.90 31.48
C LEU A 369 24.93 -8.39 31.70
#